data_AF-A0A1X1JUD0-F1
#
_entry.id   AF-A0A1X1JUD0-F1
#
_cell.length_a   1.000
_cell.length_b   1.000
_cell.length_c   1.000
_cell.angle_alpha   90.00
_cell.angle_beta   90.00
_cell.angle_gamma   90.00
#
_symmetry.space_group_name_H-M   'P 1'
#
loop_
_entity.id
_entity.type
_entity.pdbx_description
1 polymer ?
#
loop_
_entity_poly.entity_id
_entity_poly.type
_entity_poly.pdbx_seq_one_letter_code
_entity_poly.pdbx_strand_id
1 'polypeptide(L)'
;MGLLDFIFRKKSTTETRTDHIELTIPHTEEKSNNAEETNFYTPQYFNLLNERPKITDIFGRRYDLPRYSDKYITKEGYKLREILLLVWWGKAKTGRKSTIHIPQYFFTNYNLNAERLTSQFKVQGLLVDTNEKTLLTEKGKEIYNNYCHLWEIHAIKNYPINLDLDFPNWNKEKFELELYKMELRYYNEYISYCKKMIQFFNSFEKPIKGQKIYDEINYYMSEGNTSIAKVTDLYEKISILEDKVYSDRRLDIYDFQDWNVQSDSDNII
;
A
#
# COMPACT_ATOMS: atom_id res chain seq x y z
N MET A 1 -16.20 15.42 42.13
CA MET A 1 -16.69 15.63 40.75
C MET A 1 -16.22 14.45 39.92
N GLY A 2 -17.16 13.76 39.28
CA GLY A 2 -17.07 12.34 38.99
C GLY A 2 -16.34 11.96 37.71
N LEU A 3 -15.88 10.70 37.69
CA LEU A 3 -15.24 9.97 36.58
C LEU A 3 -16.05 9.93 35.27
N LEU A 4 -17.27 10.49 35.25
CA LEU A 4 -18.17 10.50 34.10
C LEU A 4 -18.03 11.77 33.23
N ASP A 5 -17.36 12.82 33.70
CA ASP A 5 -17.10 14.03 32.89
C ASP A 5 -16.00 13.80 31.82
N PHE A 6 -15.26 12.70 31.89
CA PHE A 6 -14.24 12.37 30.89
C PHE A 6 -14.81 11.72 29.62
N ILE A 7 -16.02 11.13 29.71
CA ILE A 7 -16.65 10.42 28.57
C ILE A 7 -17.43 11.39 27.66
N PHE A 8 -17.83 12.56 28.16
CA PHE A 8 -18.60 13.56 27.41
C PHE A 8 -17.85 14.86 27.13
N ARG A 9 -16.51 14.82 27.07
CA ARG A 9 -15.76 15.93 26.48
C ARG A 9 -16.13 16.00 25.00
N LYS A 10 -17.09 16.89 24.70
CA LYS A 10 -17.51 17.33 23.37
C LYS A 10 -16.29 17.29 22.45
N LYS A 11 -16.25 16.31 21.55
CA LYS A 11 -15.37 16.38 20.38
C LYS A 11 -15.62 17.77 19.81
N SER A 12 -14.62 18.65 19.86
CA SER A 12 -14.58 19.72 18.88
C SER A 12 -14.65 19.00 17.55
N THR A 13 -15.76 19.14 16.86
CA THR A 13 -15.86 18.87 15.44
C THR A 13 -14.73 19.66 14.81
N THR A 14 -13.58 19.02 14.63
CA THR A 14 -12.75 19.30 13.47
C THR A 14 -13.73 19.12 12.34
N GLU A 15 -14.15 20.24 11.75
CA GLU A 15 -14.94 20.23 10.54
C GLU A 15 -14.14 19.39 9.55
N THR A 16 -14.49 18.11 9.43
CA THR A 16 -14.26 17.36 8.20
C THR A 16 -15.08 18.10 7.19
N ARG A 17 -14.43 19.07 6.56
CA ARG A 17 -14.91 19.76 5.38
C ARG A 17 -14.92 18.77 4.22
N THR A 18 -15.72 17.72 4.35
CA THR A 18 -16.35 17.04 3.23
C THR A 18 -17.50 17.94 2.79
N ASP A 19 -17.14 19.12 2.25
CA ASP A 19 -17.92 19.63 1.14
C ASP A 19 -17.92 18.47 0.15
N HIS A 20 -19.08 17.88 -0.15
CA HIS A 20 -19.20 16.90 -1.21
C HIS A 20 -18.83 17.62 -2.52
N ILE A 21 -17.53 17.66 -2.83
CA ILE A 21 -17.00 18.26 -4.05
C ILE A 21 -17.35 17.28 -5.15
N GLU A 22 -18.56 17.38 -5.68
CA GLU A 22 -18.92 16.70 -6.91
C GLU A 22 -18.63 17.64 -8.08
N LEU A 23 -18.04 17.09 -9.14
CA LEU A 23 -18.01 17.75 -10.43
C LEU A 23 -19.45 17.76 -10.96
N THR A 24 -20.08 18.93 -10.95
CA THR A 24 -21.45 19.14 -11.44
C THR A 24 -21.44 19.60 -12.89
N ILE A 25 -22.42 19.12 -13.66
CA ILE A 25 -22.67 19.59 -15.02
C ILE A 25 -23.22 21.02 -14.90
N PRO A 26 -22.60 22.04 -15.51
CA PRO A 26 -23.30 23.30 -15.68
C PRO A 26 -24.51 23.02 -16.57
N HIS A 27 -25.72 23.13 -16.00
CA HIS A 27 -26.98 22.92 -16.69
C HIS A 27 -26.92 23.61 -18.06
N THR A 28 -27.04 22.85 -19.15
CA THR A 28 -27.53 23.47 -20.38
C THR A 28 -28.36 22.56 -21.25
N GLU A 29 -29.31 23.22 -21.88
CA GLU A 29 -30.44 22.76 -22.65
C GLU A 29 -30.07 22.03 -23.95
N GLU A 30 -31.00 21.14 -24.31
CA GLU A 30 -31.31 20.48 -25.58
C GLU A 30 -30.22 19.84 -26.44
N LYS A 31 -30.44 18.55 -26.70
CA LYS A 31 -29.77 17.70 -27.69
C LYS A 31 -30.07 18.25 -29.10
N SER A 32 -29.09 18.87 -29.75
CA SER A 32 -29.18 19.20 -31.18
C SER A 32 -28.64 18.02 -32.01
N ASN A 33 -29.53 17.34 -32.72
CA ASN A 33 -29.17 16.21 -33.61
C ASN A 33 -28.51 16.66 -34.94
N ASN A 34 -28.24 17.96 -35.12
CA ASN A 34 -27.81 18.54 -36.41
C ASN A 34 -26.54 19.42 -36.33
N ALA A 35 -25.74 19.33 -35.26
CA ALA A 35 -24.46 20.04 -35.19
C ALA A 35 -23.36 19.26 -35.94
N GLU A 36 -22.57 19.94 -36.79
CA GLU A 36 -21.32 19.38 -37.31
C GLU A 36 -20.47 18.88 -36.14
N GLU A 37 -20.02 17.62 -36.18
CA GLU A 37 -19.20 17.06 -35.11
C GLU A 37 -17.91 17.88 -34.95
N THR A 38 -17.71 18.48 -33.78
CA THR A 38 -16.46 19.16 -33.48
C THR A 38 -15.31 18.17 -33.51
N ASN A 39 -14.33 18.42 -34.38
CA ASN A 39 -13.06 17.72 -34.28
C ASN A 39 -12.21 18.37 -33.17
N PHE A 40 -12.19 17.75 -31.99
CA PHE A 40 -11.40 18.20 -30.85
C PHE A 40 -10.00 17.57 -30.79
N TYR A 41 -9.58 16.76 -31.78
CA TYR A 41 -8.23 16.16 -31.86
C TYR A 41 -7.18 17.20 -32.26
N THR A 42 -6.94 18.17 -31.38
CA THR A 42 -6.00 19.27 -31.59
C THR A 42 -4.68 19.01 -30.86
N PRO A 43 -3.59 19.71 -31.20
CA PRO A 43 -2.35 19.65 -30.42
C PRO A 43 -2.58 19.96 -28.93
N GLN A 44 -3.51 20.87 -28.61
CA GLN A 44 -3.89 21.17 -27.22
C GLN A 44 -4.49 19.95 -26.52
N TYR A 45 -5.39 19.22 -27.20
CA TYR A 45 -5.96 17.98 -26.67
C TYR A 45 -4.87 16.94 -26.38
N PHE A 46 -3.97 16.70 -27.33
CA PHE A 46 -2.87 15.74 -27.13
C PHE A 46 -1.89 16.18 -26.03
N ASN A 47 -1.62 17.49 -25.90
CA ASN A 47 -0.83 18.01 -24.80
C ASN A 47 -1.50 17.74 -23.45
N LEU A 48 -2.81 18.01 -23.34
CA LEU A 48 -3.57 17.69 -22.13
C LEU A 48 -3.54 16.19 -21.83
N LEU A 49 -3.78 15.31 -22.81
CA LEU A 49 -3.70 13.86 -22.63
C LEU A 49 -2.34 13.42 -22.07
N ASN A 50 -1.25 14.06 -22.50
CA ASN A 50 0.10 13.79 -22.00
C ASN A 50 0.34 14.28 -20.56
N GLU A 51 -0.47 15.22 -20.05
CA GLU A 51 -0.45 15.65 -18.65
C GLU A 51 -1.14 14.68 -17.68
N ARG A 52 -1.74 13.58 -18.18
CA ARG A 52 -2.37 12.58 -17.32
C ARG A 52 -1.36 12.04 -16.31
N PRO A 53 -1.62 12.15 -14.99
CA PRO A 53 -0.68 11.67 -13.98
C PRO A 53 -0.54 10.15 -14.06
N LYS A 54 0.66 9.66 -13.78
CA LYS A 54 0.99 8.23 -13.75
C LYS A 54 1.43 7.86 -12.35
N ILE A 55 0.82 6.81 -11.79
CA ILE A 55 1.16 6.34 -10.44
C ILE A 55 2.63 5.93 -10.30
N THR A 56 3.25 5.47 -11.40
CA THR A 56 4.69 5.13 -11.45
C THR A 56 5.59 6.32 -11.17
N ASP A 57 5.19 7.51 -11.63
CA ASP A 57 5.98 8.74 -11.48
C ASP A 57 5.91 9.25 -10.03
N ILE A 58 4.85 8.87 -9.31
CA ILE A 58 4.62 9.23 -7.91
C ILE A 58 5.27 8.21 -6.96
N PHE A 59 5.23 6.92 -7.29
CA PHE A 59 5.85 5.88 -6.46
C PHE A 59 7.38 5.89 -6.51
N GLY A 60 7.97 6.44 -7.57
CA GLY A 60 9.42 6.54 -7.72
C GLY A 60 10.13 5.19 -7.93
N ARG A 61 9.38 4.11 -8.18
CA ARG A 61 9.91 2.80 -8.56
C ARG A 61 9.32 2.37 -9.89
N ARG A 62 10.16 1.73 -10.71
CA ARG A 62 9.73 1.19 -11.99
C ARG A 62 8.76 0.03 -11.77
N TYR A 63 7.75 -0.09 -12.64
CA TYR A 63 6.77 -1.17 -12.56
C TYR A 63 7.41 -2.56 -12.71
N ASP A 64 8.53 -2.63 -13.44
CA ASP A 64 9.29 -3.85 -13.74
C ASP A 64 10.37 -4.16 -12.70
N LEU A 65 10.31 -3.54 -11.51
CA LEU A 65 11.24 -3.84 -10.43
C LEU A 65 11.20 -5.33 -10.09
N PRO A 66 12.34 -6.05 -10.13
CA PRO A 66 12.39 -7.46 -9.77
C PRO A 66 11.92 -7.68 -8.32
N ARG A 67 11.30 -8.83 -8.06
CA ARG A 67 10.78 -9.18 -6.72
C ARG A 67 11.86 -9.39 -5.66
N TYR A 68 13.11 -9.54 -6.06
CA TYR A 68 14.27 -9.75 -5.21
C TYR A 68 15.53 -9.29 -5.95
N SER A 69 16.63 -9.08 -5.23
CA SER A 69 17.96 -8.77 -5.79
C SER A 69 19.09 -9.65 -5.25
N ASP A 70 18.82 -10.47 -4.24
CA ASP A 70 19.81 -11.29 -3.51
C ASP A 70 20.97 -10.48 -2.90
N LYS A 71 20.79 -9.17 -2.72
CA LYS A 71 21.80 -8.29 -2.13
C LYS A 71 21.77 -8.31 -0.61
N TYR A 72 20.63 -8.67 -0.01
CA TYR A 72 20.52 -8.78 1.44
C TYR A 72 21.23 -10.04 1.92
N ILE A 73 22.17 -9.87 2.86
CA ILE A 73 22.95 -10.96 3.44
C ILE A 73 22.29 -11.39 4.75
N THR A 74 21.69 -12.57 4.77
CA THR A 74 21.13 -13.16 5.98
C THR A 74 22.25 -13.75 6.84
N LYS A 75 22.04 -13.81 8.16
CA LYS A 75 23.02 -14.39 9.09
C LYS A 75 23.25 -15.89 8.83
N GLU A 76 22.24 -16.54 8.31
CA GLU A 76 22.18 -17.99 8.04
C GLU A 76 22.77 -18.36 6.67
N GLY A 77 23.11 -17.37 5.84
CA GLY A 77 23.68 -17.57 4.51
C GLY A 77 22.67 -17.87 3.39
N TYR A 78 21.36 -17.80 3.67
CA TYR A 78 20.30 -17.93 2.67
C TYR A 78 19.99 -16.59 1.99
N LYS A 79 19.39 -16.67 0.81
CA LYS A 79 18.74 -15.52 0.16
C LYS A 79 17.36 -15.30 0.75
N LEU A 80 16.85 -14.07 0.80
CA LEU A 80 15.51 -13.81 1.34
C LEU A 80 14.39 -14.56 0.60
N ARG A 81 14.53 -14.76 -0.71
CA ARG A 81 13.57 -15.59 -1.47
C ARG A 81 13.58 -17.06 -1.03
N GLU A 82 14.72 -17.59 -0.59
CA GLU A 82 14.84 -18.97 -0.09
C GLU A 82 14.21 -19.06 1.29
N ILE A 83 14.48 -18.09 2.16
CA ILE A 83 13.82 -17.99 3.48
C ILE A 83 12.30 -17.80 3.33
N LEU A 84 11.82 -17.09 2.32
CA LEU A 84 10.38 -16.96 2.04
C LEU A 84 9.70 -18.33 1.87
N LEU A 85 10.39 -19.34 1.32
CA LEU A 85 9.85 -20.70 1.24
C LEU A 85 9.75 -21.36 2.62
N LEU A 86 10.77 -21.18 3.48
CA LEU A 86 10.72 -21.64 4.87
C LEU A 86 9.58 -20.96 5.63
N VAL A 87 9.39 -19.66 5.41
CA VAL A 87 8.27 -18.87 5.96
C VAL A 87 6.93 -19.43 5.49
N TRP A 88 6.80 -19.79 4.21
CA TRP A 88 5.59 -20.40 3.71
C TRP A 88 5.26 -21.73 4.40
N TRP A 89 6.26 -22.60 4.62
CA TRP A 89 6.10 -23.84 5.40
C TRP A 89 5.69 -23.55 6.85
N GLY A 90 6.34 -22.58 7.50
CA GLY A 90 6.09 -22.21 8.89
C GLY A 90 4.77 -21.49 9.18
N LYS A 91 4.14 -20.89 8.16
CA LYS A 91 2.92 -20.10 8.32
C LYS A 91 1.73 -20.90 8.87
N ALA A 92 1.68 -22.21 8.62
CA ALA A 92 0.62 -23.07 9.12
C ALA A 92 0.96 -23.58 10.53
N LYS A 93 0.18 -23.15 11.55
CA LYS A 93 0.41 -23.52 12.96
C LYS A 93 0.54 -25.02 13.21
N THR A 94 -0.20 -25.84 12.46
CA THR A 94 -0.20 -27.30 12.62
C THR A 94 0.64 -28.03 11.58
N GLY A 95 1.48 -27.30 10.84
CA GLY A 95 2.19 -27.81 9.66
C GLY A 95 1.31 -27.87 8.42
N ARG A 96 1.95 -28.14 7.28
CA ARG A 96 1.26 -28.41 6.00
C ARG A 96 1.38 -29.89 5.67
N LYS A 97 0.46 -30.45 4.88
CA LYS A 97 0.60 -31.83 4.38
C LYS A 97 1.95 -31.98 3.67
N SER A 98 2.69 -33.06 3.93
CA SER A 98 3.99 -33.30 3.29
C SER A 98 3.89 -33.46 1.76
N THR A 99 2.69 -33.76 1.26
CA THR A 99 2.36 -33.90 -0.17
C THR A 99 1.73 -32.64 -0.78
N ILE A 100 1.65 -31.53 -0.03
CA ILE A 100 1.05 -30.30 -0.54
C ILE A 100 1.85 -29.79 -1.74
N HIS A 101 1.15 -29.35 -2.77
CA HIS A 101 1.80 -28.70 -3.90
C HIS A 101 2.32 -27.32 -3.47
N ILE A 102 3.62 -27.09 -3.68
CA ILE A 102 4.23 -25.79 -3.41
C ILE A 102 3.73 -24.77 -4.46
N PRO A 103 3.28 -23.57 -4.07
CA PRO A 103 2.73 -22.61 -5.01
C PRO A 103 3.67 -22.23 -6.16
N GLN A 104 3.12 -22.19 -7.36
CA GLN A 104 3.84 -21.91 -8.60
C GLN A 104 4.58 -20.55 -8.60
N TYR A 105 4.14 -19.58 -7.80
CA TYR A 105 4.80 -18.28 -7.72
C TYR A 105 6.24 -18.36 -7.21
N PHE A 106 6.62 -19.39 -6.45
CA PHE A 106 8.02 -19.59 -6.07
C PHE A 106 8.91 -19.81 -7.29
N PHE A 107 8.40 -20.50 -8.31
CA PHE A 107 9.08 -20.61 -9.59
C PHE A 107 8.96 -19.31 -10.39
N THR A 108 7.75 -18.85 -10.71
CA THR A 108 7.54 -17.77 -11.69
C THR A 108 8.04 -16.41 -11.23
N ASN A 109 7.97 -16.11 -9.92
CA ASN A 109 8.29 -14.79 -9.39
C ASN A 109 9.64 -14.77 -8.67
N TYR A 110 10.11 -15.93 -8.20
CA TYR A 110 11.32 -16.04 -7.37
C TYR A 110 12.42 -16.92 -7.98
N ASN A 111 12.17 -17.55 -9.13
CA ASN A 111 13.12 -18.45 -9.79
C ASN A 111 13.68 -19.54 -8.84
N LEU A 112 12.82 -20.08 -7.97
CA LEU A 112 13.19 -21.10 -7.01
C LEU A 112 12.79 -22.50 -7.48
N ASN A 113 13.73 -23.43 -7.38
CA ASN A 113 13.43 -24.86 -7.33
C ASN A 113 13.01 -25.22 -5.91
N ALA A 114 11.71 -25.05 -5.63
CA ALA A 114 11.18 -25.14 -4.27
C ALA A 114 11.22 -26.55 -3.68
N GLU A 115 11.05 -27.58 -4.52
CA GLU A 115 11.15 -28.99 -4.08
C GLU A 115 12.57 -29.30 -3.60
N ARG A 116 13.59 -28.97 -4.42
CA ARG A 116 14.99 -29.17 -4.06
C ARG A 116 15.37 -28.41 -2.80
N LEU A 117 14.93 -27.16 -2.68
CA LEU A 117 15.22 -26.34 -1.50
C LEU A 117 14.52 -26.88 -0.25
N THR A 118 13.29 -27.37 -0.38
CA THR A 118 12.58 -28.03 0.73
C THR A 118 13.31 -29.28 1.20
N SER A 119 13.83 -30.11 0.28
CA SER A 119 14.68 -31.26 0.65
C SER A 119 15.95 -30.81 1.38
N GLN A 120 16.59 -29.73 0.94
CA GLN A 120 17.77 -29.16 1.63
C GLN A 120 17.44 -28.71 3.04
N PHE A 121 16.31 -28.01 3.24
CA PHE A 121 15.85 -27.61 4.57
C PHE A 121 15.61 -28.81 5.49
N LYS A 122 15.11 -29.94 4.98
CA LYS A 122 14.96 -31.18 5.75
C LYS A 122 16.34 -31.75 6.14
N VAL A 123 17.27 -31.85 5.19
CA VAL A 123 18.64 -32.34 5.45
C VAL A 123 19.37 -31.46 6.48
N GLN A 124 19.16 -30.15 6.45
CA GLN A 124 19.76 -29.18 7.37
C GLN A 124 19.04 -29.11 8.73
N GLY A 125 18.01 -29.92 8.94
CA GLY A 125 17.25 -29.98 10.18
C GLY A 125 16.40 -28.74 10.44
N LEU A 126 15.95 -28.03 9.41
CA LEU A 126 15.03 -26.89 9.53
C LEU A 126 13.56 -27.30 9.41
N LEU A 127 13.31 -28.38 8.66
CA LEU A 127 12.00 -28.99 8.48
C LEU A 127 12.04 -30.46 8.90
N VAL A 128 10.91 -30.97 9.38
CA VAL A 128 10.73 -32.38 9.71
C VAL A 128 9.35 -32.84 9.25
N ASP A 129 9.27 -34.07 8.74
CA ASP A 129 7.98 -34.72 8.46
C ASP A 129 7.50 -35.48 9.70
N THR A 130 6.27 -35.24 10.12
CA THR A 130 5.63 -35.89 11.28
C THR A 130 4.15 -36.10 10.96
N ASN A 131 3.66 -37.34 11.06
CA ASN A 131 2.25 -37.68 10.83
C ASN A 131 1.67 -37.05 9.55
N GLU A 132 2.33 -37.31 8.41
CA GLU A 132 1.99 -36.79 7.07
C GLU A 132 2.07 -35.27 6.90
N LYS A 133 2.66 -34.55 7.86
CA LYS A 133 2.84 -33.11 7.80
C LYS A 133 4.30 -32.73 7.84
N THR A 134 4.66 -31.68 7.12
CA THR A 134 5.94 -30.99 7.27
C THR A 134 5.79 -29.83 8.25
N LEU A 135 6.66 -29.79 9.28
CA LEU A 135 6.72 -28.76 10.31
C LEU A 135 8.12 -28.14 10.38
N LEU A 136 8.21 -26.94 10.95
CA LEU A 136 9.47 -26.36 11.37
C LEU A 136 10.01 -27.08 12.61
N THR A 137 11.30 -27.36 12.62
CA THR A 137 12.05 -27.70 13.84
C THR A 137 12.27 -26.45 14.69
N GLU A 138 12.85 -26.57 15.89
CA GLU A 138 13.20 -25.39 16.70
C GLU A 138 14.16 -24.44 15.96
N LYS A 139 15.16 -24.98 15.27
CA LYS A 139 16.06 -24.21 14.40
C LYS A 139 15.30 -23.53 13.25
N GLY A 140 14.34 -24.23 12.64
CA GLY A 140 13.49 -23.65 11.61
C GLY A 140 12.59 -22.52 12.13
N LYS A 141 12.08 -22.65 13.36
CA LYS A 141 11.26 -21.63 14.03
C LYS A 141 12.05 -20.37 14.35
N GLU A 142 13.30 -20.51 14.78
CA GLU A 142 14.19 -19.36 15.02
C GLU A 142 14.34 -18.51 13.75
N ILE A 143 14.68 -19.14 12.63
CA ILE A 143 14.77 -18.45 11.33
C ILE A 143 13.41 -17.89 10.93
N TYR A 144 12.34 -18.68 11.04
CA TYR A 144 10.99 -18.21 10.73
C TYR A 144 10.64 -16.92 11.48
N ASN A 145 10.90 -16.86 12.79
CA ASN A 145 10.56 -15.70 13.62
C ASN A 145 11.33 -14.44 13.17
N ASN A 146 12.60 -14.59 12.79
CA ASN A 146 13.43 -13.48 12.31
C ASN A 146 12.95 -12.90 10.97
N TYR A 147 12.28 -13.71 10.14
CA TYR A 147 11.96 -13.35 8.75
C TYR A 147 10.48 -13.48 8.39
N CYS A 148 9.58 -13.66 9.37
CA CYS A 148 8.16 -13.96 9.11
C CYS A 148 7.45 -12.86 8.28
N HIS A 149 7.90 -11.61 8.42
CA HIS A 149 7.41 -10.46 7.65
C HIS A 149 7.66 -10.56 6.14
N LEU A 150 8.57 -11.42 5.66
CA LEU A 150 8.72 -11.68 4.22
C LEU A 150 7.41 -12.12 3.56
N TRP A 151 6.53 -12.80 4.32
CA TRP A 151 5.21 -13.16 3.81
C TRP A 151 4.34 -11.93 3.54
N GLU A 152 4.37 -10.94 4.42
CA GLU A 152 3.59 -9.71 4.29
C GLU A 152 4.04 -8.91 3.08
N ILE A 153 5.37 -8.76 2.92
CA ILE A 153 6.00 -8.11 1.76
C ILE A 153 5.60 -8.83 0.46
N HIS A 154 5.68 -10.17 0.44
CA HIS A 154 5.27 -10.99 -0.70
C HIS A 154 3.78 -10.83 -1.05
N ALA A 155 2.93 -10.70 -0.02
CA ALA A 155 1.48 -10.66 -0.20
C ALA A 155 1.01 -9.39 -0.91
N ILE A 156 1.76 -8.28 -0.83
CA ILE A 156 1.40 -7.03 -1.48
C ILE A 156 1.35 -7.20 -3.01
N LYS A 157 0.22 -6.76 -3.58
CA LYS A 157 -0.07 -6.78 -5.02
C LYS A 157 -0.08 -5.35 -5.56
N ASN A 158 0.03 -5.22 -6.88
CA ASN A 158 -0.08 -3.95 -7.63
C ASN A 158 1.02 -2.90 -7.37
N TYR A 159 1.94 -3.16 -6.44
CA TYR A 159 3.09 -2.31 -6.18
C TYR A 159 4.40 -3.01 -6.55
N PRO A 160 5.41 -2.28 -7.05
CA PRO A 160 6.75 -2.82 -7.26
C PRO A 160 7.52 -2.92 -5.94
N ILE A 161 7.27 -4.02 -5.21
CA ILE A 161 8.01 -4.45 -4.01
C ILE A 161 9.18 -5.38 -4.35
N ASN A 162 10.22 -5.30 -3.55
CA ASN A 162 11.43 -6.12 -3.63
C ASN A 162 11.84 -6.59 -2.22
N LEU A 163 11.98 -7.90 -2.03
CA LEU A 163 12.28 -8.49 -0.72
C LEU A 163 13.52 -7.86 -0.07
N ASP A 164 14.62 -7.73 -0.81
CA ASP A 164 15.89 -7.23 -0.30
C ASP A 164 15.88 -5.73 0.04
N LEU A 165 15.09 -4.94 -0.68
CA LEU A 165 14.97 -3.51 -0.42
C LEU A 165 14.01 -3.21 0.73
N ASP A 166 12.90 -3.95 0.80
CA ASP A 166 11.79 -3.63 1.70
C ASP A 166 11.92 -4.34 3.07
N PHE A 167 12.52 -5.53 3.13
CA PHE A 167 12.66 -6.30 4.37
C PHE A 167 13.49 -5.60 5.47
N PRO A 168 14.66 -4.98 5.21
CA PRO A 168 15.54 -4.47 6.27
C PRO A 168 14.90 -3.40 7.16
N ASN A 169 13.96 -2.64 6.59
CA ASN A 169 13.27 -1.54 7.26
C ASN A 169 11.77 -1.80 7.35
N TRP A 170 11.36 -3.08 7.35
CA TRP A 170 9.96 -3.43 7.31
C TRP A 170 9.24 -2.95 8.57
N ASN A 171 8.26 -2.09 8.35
CA ASN A 171 7.25 -1.72 9.34
C ASN A 171 5.95 -1.59 8.56
N LYS A 172 4.99 -2.48 8.85
CA LYS A 172 3.79 -2.62 8.05
C LYS A 172 2.95 -1.35 8.08
N GLU A 173 2.73 -0.79 9.25
CA GLU A 173 1.93 0.42 9.47
C GLU A 173 2.53 1.62 8.74
N LYS A 174 3.85 1.80 8.84
CA LYS A 174 4.58 2.87 8.15
C LYS A 174 4.54 2.66 6.64
N PHE A 175 4.69 1.43 6.16
CA PHE A 175 4.59 1.12 4.73
C PHE A 175 3.19 1.43 4.18
N GLU A 176 2.14 0.98 4.86
CA GLU A 176 0.74 1.25 4.47
C GLU A 176 0.44 2.76 4.49
N LEU A 177 0.96 3.49 5.49
CA LEU A 177 0.80 4.93 5.57
C LEU A 177 1.43 5.66 4.38
N GLU A 178 2.68 5.34 4.03
CA GLU A 178 3.36 5.93 2.87
C GLU A 178 2.63 5.56 1.56
N LEU A 179 2.12 4.34 1.46
CA LEU A 179 1.34 3.90 0.31
C LEU A 179 0.05 4.72 0.14
N TYR A 180 -0.72 4.91 1.21
CA TYR A 180 -1.96 5.70 1.15
C TYR A 180 -1.68 7.17 0.88
N LYS A 181 -0.61 7.75 1.45
CA LYS A 181 -0.18 9.14 1.14
C LYS A 181 0.17 9.31 -0.33
N MET A 182 0.84 8.32 -0.92
CA MET A 182 1.15 8.32 -2.34
C MET A 182 -0.13 8.20 -3.20
N GLU A 183 -1.04 7.27 -2.88
CA GLU A 183 -2.32 7.16 -3.59
C GLU A 183 -3.15 8.44 -3.50
N LEU A 184 -3.18 9.07 -2.31
CA LEU A 184 -3.85 10.33 -2.07
C LEU A 184 -3.31 11.42 -3.01
N ARG A 185 -1.98 11.53 -3.12
CA ARG A 185 -1.33 12.46 -4.05
C ARG A 185 -1.75 12.17 -5.50
N TYR A 186 -1.71 10.90 -5.93
CA TYR A 186 -2.12 10.49 -7.26
C TYR A 186 -3.56 10.91 -7.59
N TYR A 187 -4.52 10.59 -6.73
CA TYR A 187 -5.92 10.91 -7.01
C TYR A 187 -6.17 12.42 -7.00
N ASN A 188 -5.50 13.19 -6.14
CA ASN A 188 -5.58 14.65 -6.18
C ASN A 188 -5.04 15.26 -7.49
N GLU A 189 -3.91 14.75 -7.99
CA GLU A 189 -3.38 15.16 -9.30
C GLU A 189 -4.34 14.74 -10.43
N TYR A 190 -4.95 13.55 -10.36
CA TYR A 190 -5.89 13.06 -11.37
C TYR A 190 -7.22 13.83 -11.38
N ILE A 191 -7.74 14.23 -10.22
CA ILE A 191 -8.91 15.13 -10.12
C ILE A 191 -8.62 16.46 -10.81
N SER A 192 -7.41 17.01 -10.60
CA SER A 192 -6.98 18.26 -11.25
C SER A 192 -6.89 18.10 -12.77
N TYR A 193 -6.39 16.95 -13.24
CA TYR A 193 -6.39 16.60 -14.67
C TYR A 193 -7.81 16.49 -15.25
N CYS A 194 -8.74 15.78 -14.59
CA CYS A 194 -10.14 15.69 -15.01
C CYS A 194 -10.79 17.08 -15.14
N LYS A 195 -10.53 17.99 -14.20
CA LYS A 195 -11.01 19.38 -14.26
C LYS A 195 -10.48 20.11 -15.51
N LYS A 196 -9.19 19.96 -15.85
CA LYS A 196 -8.62 20.55 -17.07
C LYS A 196 -9.28 20.00 -18.34
N MET A 197 -9.53 18.69 -18.41
CA MET A 197 -10.21 18.07 -19.55
C MET A 197 -11.64 18.59 -19.70
N ILE A 198 -12.41 18.66 -18.62
CA ILE A 198 -13.77 19.21 -18.62
C ILE A 198 -13.77 20.68 -19.07
N GLN A 199 -12.81 21.48 -18.60
CA GLN A 199 -12.67 22.88 -19.03
C GLN A 199 -12.34 23.00 -20.52
N PHE A 200 -11.43 22.17 -21.03
CA PHE A 200 -11.09 22.12 -22.45
C PHE A 200 -12.33 21.82 -23.31
N PHE A 201 -13.09 20.77 -22.97
CA PHE A 201 -14.31 20.43 -23.72
C PHE A 201 -15.45 21.46 -23.56
N ASN A 202 -15.50 22.17 -22.44
CA ASN A 202 -16.47 23.25 -22.26
C ASN A 202 -16.10 24.54 -23.00
N SER A 203 -14.86 24.69 -23.48
CA SER A 203 -14.43 25.87 -24.23
C SER A 203 -14.98 25.95 -25.65
N PHE A 204 -15.50 24.85 -26.21
CA PHE A 204 -16.15 24.85 -27.51
C PHE A 204 -17.51 25.56 -27.46
N GLU A 205 -17.76 26.49 -28.40
CA GLU A 205 -18.98 27.31 -28.47
C GLU A 205 -20.26 26.47 -28.66
N LYS A 206 -21.41 26.96 -28.18
CA LYS A 206 -22.75 26.41 -28.48
C LYS A 206 -23.24 27.11 -29.76
N PRO A 207 -23.20 26.46 -30.94
CA PRO A 207 -23.92 25.21 -31.19
C PRO A 207 -23.04 24.01 -31.55
N ILE A 208 -21.72 24.14 -31.41
CA ILE A 208 -20.73 23.19 -31.94
C ILE A 208 -20.66 21.91 -31.10
N LYS A 209 -21.16 21.90 -29.85
CA LYS A 209 -21.13 20.73 -28.94
C LYS A 209 -21.89 19.52 -29.52
N GLY A 210 -21.18 18.66 -30.25
CA GLY A 210 -21.67 17.34 -30.66
C GLY A 210 -21.73 16.35 -29.50
N GLN A 211 -22.48 15.25 -29.68
CA GLN A 211 -22.65 14.18 -28.67
C GLN A 211 -21.31 13.67 -28.09
N LYS A 212 -20.27 13.55 -28.94
CA LYS A 212 -18.94 13.11 -28.52
C LYS A 212 -18.31 14.00 -27.43
N ILE A 213 -18.46 15.33 -27.53
CA ILE A 213 -17.96 16.25 -26.51
C ILE A 213 -18.70 16.03 -25.19
N TYR A 214 -20.02 15.80 -25.25
CA TYR A 214 -20.82 15.52 -24.06
C TYR A 214 -20.40 14.20 -23.39
N ASP A 215 -20.15 13.16 -24.18
CA ASP A 215 -19.68 11.86 -23.69
C ASP A 215 -18.30 11.96 -23.02
N GLU A 216 -17.37 12.70 -23.61
CA GLU A 216 -16.05 12.97 -23.02
C GLU A 216 -16.17 13.75 -21.70
N ILE A 217 -16.99 14.80 -21.66
CA ILE A 217 -17.25 15.56 -20.43
C ILE A 217 -17.79 14.62 -19.34
N ASN A 218 -18.77 13.77 -19.66
CA ASN A 218 -19.34 12.81 -18.70
C ASN A 218 -18.31 11.78 -18.22
N TYR A 219 -17.45 11.29 -19.13
CA TYR A 219 -16.37 10.38 -18.78
C TYR A 219 -15.44 11.00 -17.73
N TYR A 220 -14.91 12.21 -17.99
CA TYR A 220 -13.99 12.86 -17.05
C TYR A 220 -14.68 13.30 -15.75
N MET A 221 -15.97 13.61 -15.77
CA MET A 221 -16.74 13.87 -14.54
C MET A 221 -16.89 12.60 -13.70
N SER A 222 -17.24 11.47 -14.31
CA SER A 222 -17.36 10.19 -13.62
C SER A 222 -16.02 9.74 -13.02
N GLU A 223 -14.94 9.84 -13.78
CA GLU A 223 -13.57 9.53 -13.33
C GLU A 223 -13.12 10.44 -12.18
N GLY A 224 -13.41 11.74 -12.28
CA GLY A 224 -13.09 12.72 -11.24
C GLY A 224 -13.86 12.47 -9.95
N ASN A 225 -15.18 12.24 -10.03
CA ASN A 225 -16.02 11.93 -8.88
C ASN A 225 -15.62 10.61 -8.21
N THR A 226 -15.31 9.58 -9.00
CA THR A 226 -14.73 8.32 -8.49
C THR A 226 -13.45 8.58 -7.70
N SER A 227 -12.59 9.47 -8.20
CA SER A 227 -11.32 9.80 -7.54
C SER A 227 -11.52 10.61 -6.27
N ILE A 228 -12.51 11.50 -6.23
CA ILE A 228 -12.88 12.25 -5.02
C ILE A 228 -13.34 11.29 -3.92
N ALA A 229 -14.18 10.30 -4.24
CA ALA A 229 -14.59 9.28 -3.28
C ALA A 229 -13.39 8.52 -2.69
N LYS A 230 -12.41 8.17 -3.54
CA LYS A 230 -11.16 7.53 -3.09
C LYS A 230 -10.32 8.44 -2.20
N VAL A 231 -10.22 9.73 -2.53
CA VAL A 231 -9.52 10.72 -1.70
C VAL A 231 -10.12 10.79 -0.30
N THR A 232 -11.45 10.82 -0.18
CA THR A 232 -12.14 10.83 1.12
C THR A 232 -11.83 9.58 1.95
N ASP A 233 -11.93 8.39 1.36
CA ASP A 233 -11.59 7.12 2.02
C ASP A 233 -10.11 7.07 2.45
N LEU A 234 -9.20 7.55 1.59
CA LEU A 234 -7.77 7.60 1.90
C LEU A 234 -7.45 8.56 3.06
N TYR A 235 -8.11 9.70 3.15
CA TYR A 235 -7.92 10.61 4.29
C TYR A 235 -8.27 9.94 5.62
N GLU A 236 -9.37 9.20 5.67
CA GLU A 236 -9.77 8.48 6.89
C GLU A 236 -8.77 7.38 7.25
N LYS A 237 -8.33 6.58 6.26
CA LYS A 237 -7.30 5.55 6.45
C LYS A 237 -5.97 6.13 6.95
N ILE A 238 -5.53 7.24 6.37
CA ILE A 238 -4.31 7.95 6.78
C ILE A 238 -4.45 8.43 8.21
N SER A 239 -5.57 9.07 8.57
CA SER A 239 -5.80 9.54 9.95
C SER A 239 -5.72 8.40 10.96
N ILE A 240 -6.33 7.26 10.67
CA ILE A 240 -6.31 6.08 11.56
C ILE A 240 -4.89 5.53 11.73
N LEU A 241 -4.10 5.46 10.65
CA LEU A 241 -2.73 4.95 10.72
C LEU A 241 -1.78 5.93 11.38
N GLU A 242 -1.95 7.24 11.14
CA GLU A 242 -1.16 8.27 11.81
C GLU A 242 -1.38 8.20 13.33
N ASP A 243 -2.63 8.09 13.79
CA ASP A 243 -2.93 7.93 15.22
C ASP A 243 -2.22 6.73 15.83
N LYS A 244 -2.19 5.57 15.14
CA LYS A 244 -1.49 4.36 15.60
C LYS A 244 0.03 4.55 15.65
N VAL A 245 0.62 5.09 14.59
CA VAL A 245 2.07 5.31 14.50
C VAL A 245 2.54 6.35 15.53
N TYR A 246 1.72 7.37 15.82
CA TYR A 246 2.04 8.40 16.81
C TYR A 246 1.72 7.97 18.25
N SER A 247 0.74 7.08 18.47
CA SER A 247 0.48 6.52 19.81
C SER A 247 1.59 5.58 20.26
N ASP A 248 2.15 4.77 19.35
CA ASP A 248 3.26 3.87 19.69
C ASP A 248 4.52 4.63 20.10
N ARG A 249 4.83 5.76 19.43
CA ARG A 249 5.96 6.63 19.85
C ARG A 249 5.76 7.30 21.21
N ARG A 250 4.54 7.42 21.71
CA ARG A 250 4.30 7.96 23.06
C ARG A 250 4.62 6.91 24.14
N LEU A 251 4.51 5.62 23.85
CA LEU A 251 4.86 4.55 24.79
C LEU A 251 6.39 4.40 24.92
N ASP A 252 7.14 4.61 23.83
CA ASP A 252 8.61 4.58 23.85
C ASP A 252 9.26 5.69 24.71
N ILE A 253 8.52 6.76 25.02
CA ILE A 253 9.00 7.87 25.86
C ILE A 253 8.73 7.60 27.36
N TYR A 254 7.79 6.72 27.69
CA TYR A 254 7.44 6.41 29.09
C TYR A 254 8.14 5.16 29.66
N ASP A 255 8.73 4.30 28.82
CA ASP A 255 9.45 3.10 29.28
C ASP A 255 10.97 3.33 29.58
N PHE A 256 11.43 4.58 29.61
CA PHE A 256 12.81 4.95 29.95
C PHE A 256 12.96 5.86 31.18
N GLN A 257 12.01 5.82 32.13
CA GLN A 257 12.12 6.56 33.40
C GLN A 257 12.01 5.77 34.69
N ASP A 258 11.74 4.47 34.66
CA ASP A 258 11.78 3.64 35.85
C ASP A 258 12.74 2.48 35.61
N TRP A 259 14.02 2.66 35.92
CA TRP A 259 14.96 1.62 36.39
C TRP A 259 16.26 2.32 36.79
N ASN A 260 16.23 2.96 37.96
CA ASN A 260 17.36 3.01 38.90
C ASN A 260 16.87 3.47 40.27
N VAL A 261 16.48 2.49 41.08
CA VAL A 261 16.30 2.62 42.52
C VAL A 261 17.61 2.24 43.21
N GLN A 262 18.14 3.20 43.98
CA GLN A 262 19.03 3.13 45.16
C GLN A 262 20.28 2.24 45.19
N SER A 263 21.44 2.85 45.48
CA SER A 263 22.23 2.78 46.75
C SER A 263 23.49 3.65 46.54
N ASP A 264 24.15 4.36 47.47
CA ASP A 264 24.26 4.27 48.91
C ASP A 264 24.55 5.65 49.52
N SER A 265 24.01 5.86 50.71
CA SER A 265 24.58 6.70 51.76
C SER A 265 25.90 6.08 52.26
N ASP A 266 27.01 6.82 52.21
CA ASP A 266 27.86 7.14 53.38
C ASP A 266 29.35 7.39 53.03
N ASN A 267 29.77 8.62 53.37
CA ASN A 267 31.03 9.04 53.99
C ASN A 267 32.38 9.20 53.23
N ILE A 268 33.11 10.19 53.78
CA ILE A 268 34.56 10.48 53.77
C ILE A 268 34.99 11.42 52.60
N ILE A 269 35.36 12.71 52.76
CA ILE A 269 35.83 13.61 53.85
C ILE A 269 35.15 14.98 53.70
#